data_AF-A0AAW1YAW9-F1
#
_entry.id   AF-A0AAW1YAW9-F1
#
_cell.length_a   1.000
_cell.length_b   1.000
_cell.length_c   1.000
_cell.angle_alpha   90.00
_cell.angle_beta   90.00
_cell.angle_gamma   90.00
#
_symmetry.space_group_name_H-M   'P 1'
#
loop_
_entity.id
_entity.type
_entity.pdbx_description
1 polymer ?
#
loop_
_entity_poly.entity_id
_entity_poly.type
_entity_poly.pdbx_seq_one_letter_code
_entity_poly.pdbx_strand_id
1 'polypeptide(L)'
;MAKHLPLAFSLFLLVLFHGCLAIQPIRQQSQSRQQQNECQLNQLQAREPDNRIETEAGRIESWDYNQDDLQCAGVAVQRITIERNGLHLPSYTNTPRLAYVVQGRGHLGMVFPGCPETFEESEQSVEGQQEQQQQGRRQGQFGHQGQQESFEQLDRHQRVRRIKEGDVIAIPAGVTTWSHNHGDQSLVLVTLLDISNDHNQLDQNPRRFYLAGNPQEEFNQQQGQKGRAQQGRGQQGNNNSNIFAGFDTQLLADALNIDQQTAQQLQGQNDNRPQIVRVQGRLDFVQPPKSQREERQLQGQQGQNGIEEIFCHMKIKENIGKPSTADVYSPQAGRISTLNSLSMPILRHLRLSAERGFLYNNAICSPHWNLNAHEVYYVIRGSARVQVVNDNGEAILDEEVRQGQLFIVPQNHAVLQKAMNNGYEYIAFKTEDNAMINTLAGRTSVLRALPDVVLANAYQMDREQARNLKYNRQETVALSSSRSYQSQRSSWAIA
;
A
#
# COMPACT_ATOMS: atom_id res chain seq x y z
N MET A 1 -46.47 -28.17 46.83
CA MET A 1 -45.31 -27.27 46.94
C MET A 1 -44.06 -28.10 46.61
N ALA A 2 -43.81 -28.50 45.36
CA ALA A 2 -43.47 -27.73 44.17
C ALA A 2 -42.09 -27.04 44.26
N LYS A 3 -41.15 -27.63 43.51
CA LYS A 3 -40.04 -27.03 42.76
C LYS A 3 -38.90 -26.41 43.59
N HIS A 4 -37.71 -27.01 43.52
CA HIS A 4 -36.40 -26.37 43.29
C HIS A 4 -35.30 -27.43 43.40
N LEU A 5 -35.23 -28.36 42.44
CA LEU A 5 -34.11 -29.31 42.34
C LEU A 5 -33.56 -29.61 40.92
N PRO A 6 -34.00 -28.97 39.81
CA PRO A 6 -33.32 -29.19 38.52
C PRO A 6 -32.37 -28.04 38.09
N LEU A 7 -32.17 -26.99 38.89
CA LEU A 7 -31.34 -25.83 38.50
C LEU A 7 -29.84 -25.99 38.83
N ALA A 8 -29.48 -26.84 39.79
CA ALA A 8 -28.08 -27.05 40.17
C ALA A 8 -27.32 -27.97 39.20
N PHE A 9 -28.01 -28.91 38.54
CA PHE A 9 -27.37 -29.85 37.60
C PHE A 9 -27.17 -29.26 36.19
N SER A 10 -27.96 -28.24 35.81
CA SER A 10 -27.80 -27.54 34.53
C SER A 10 -26.61 -26.56 34.55
N LEU A 11 -26.31 -25.95 35.70
CA LEU A 11 -25.20 -25.01 35.83
C LEU A 11 -23.82 -25.70 35.84
N PHE A 12 -23.76 -26.97 36.25
CA PHE A 12 -22.50 -27.74 36.28
C PHE A 12 -22.11 -28.29 34.90
N LEU A 13 -23.06 -28.47 33.98
CA LEU A 13 -22.81 -28.89 32.60
C LEU A 13 -22.35 -27.73 31.69
N LEU A 14 -22.65 -26.48 32.04
CA LEU A 14 -22.16 -25.29 31.31
C LEU A 14 -20.73 -24.88 31.69
N VAL A 15 -20.23 -25.25 32.88
CA VAL A 15 -18.84 -24.97 33.30
C VAL A 15 -17.86 -26.01 32.76
N LEU A 16 -18.31 -27.24 32.47
CA LEU A 16 -17.45 -28.30 31.94
C LEU A 16 -17.26 -28.25 30.41
N PHE A 17 -18.03 -27.43 29.68
CA PHE A 17 -17.92 -27.26 28.22
C PHE A 17 -17.26 -25.94 27.77
N HIS A 18 -16.61 -25.19 28.66
CA HIS A 18 -15.77 -24.02 28.32
C HIS A 18 -14.31 -24.17 28.77
N GLY A 19 -13.88 -25.40 29.12
CA GLY A 19 -12.55 -25.69 29.66
C GLY A 19 -11.54 -26.30 28.70
N CYS A 20 -11.73 -26.23 27.39
CA CYS A 20 -10.75 -26.65 26.38
C CYS A 20 -10.35 -25.48 25.47
N LEU A 21 -9.87 -24.40 26.07
CA LEU A 21 -8.86 -23.57 25.41
C LEU A 21 -7.50 -24.10 25.88
N ALA A 22 -6.78 -24.73 24.96
CA ALA A 22 -5.41 -25.17 25.16
C ALA A 22 -4.54 -23.95 25.52
N ILE A 23 -4.35 -23.70 26.81
CA ILE A 23 -3.27 -22.86 27.31
C ILE A 23 -1.99 -23.70 27.13
N GLN A 24 -1.36 -23.57 25.97
CA GLN A 24 0.02 -23.99 25.82
C GLN A 24 0.86 -23.15 26.81
N PRO A 25 1.71 -23.76 27.65
CA PRO A 25 2.66 -23.01 28.44
C PRO A 25 3.68 -22.40 27.48
N ILE A 26 3.39 -21.14 27.17
CA ILE A 26 4.28 -20.11 26.68
C ILE A 26 5.72 -20.37 27.15
N ARG A 27 6.54 -20.81 26.20
CA ARG A 27 8.00 -20.76 26.27
C ARG A 27 8.49 -19.33 25.91
N GLN A 28 7.82 -18.27 26.39
CA GLN A 28 8.12 -16.85 26.05
C GLN A 28 8.96 -16.14 27.13
N GLN A 29 9.87 -16.80 27.85
CA GLN A 29 10.71 -16.06 28.80
C GLN A 29 11.94 -15.41 28.16
N SER A 30 12.32 -15.79 26.93
CA SER A 30 13.43 -15.17 26.19
C SER A 30 12.99 -14.20 25.08
N GLN A 31 11.86 -14.45 24.39
CA GLN A 31 11.33 -13.54 23.36
C GLN A 31 10.59 -12.30 23.91
N SER A 32 10.03 -12.38 25.13
CA SER A 32 9.26 -11.27 25.70
C SER A 32 10.09 -10.04 26.08
N ARG A 33 11.40 -10.20 26.34
CA ARG A 33 12.28 -9.05 26.62
C ARG A 33 12.66 -8.25 25.37
N GLN A 34 12.68 -8.87 24.18
CA GLN A 34 12.95 -8.16 22.92
C GLN A 34 11.77 -7.26 22.51
N GLN A 35 10.52 -7.68 22.77
CA GLN A 35 9.32 -6.88 22.44
C GLN A 35 9.07 -5.72 23.40
N GLN A 36 9.56 -5.77 24.65
CA GLN A 36 9.25 -4.74 25.65
C GLN A 36 9.82 -3.35 25.34
N ASN A 37 10.88 -3.27 24.51
CA ASN A 37 11.62 -2.04 24.22
C ASN A 37 11.78 -1.78 22.72
N GLU A 38 10.97 -2.42 21.87
CA GLU A 38 11.13 -2.39 20.40
C GLU A 38 11.10 -0.97 19.83
N CYS A 39 10.39 -0.05 20.47
CA CYS A 39 10.32 1.36 20.10
C CYS A 39 11.18 2.31 20.96
N GLN A 40 12.11 1.79 21.78
CA GLN A 40 13.10 2.62 22.48
C GLN A 40 14.27 2.95 21.54
N LEU A 41 14.00 3.88 20.61
CA LEU A 41 14.92 4.24 19.54
C LEU A 41 15.78 5.44 19.96
N ASN A 42 17.10 5.26 19.97
CA ASN A 42 18.06 6.32 20.31
C ASN A 42 18.53 7.09 19.07
N GLN A 43 18.41 6.49 17.89
CA GLN A 43 18.80 7.08 16.62
C GLN A 43 17.95 6.51 15.50
N LEU A 44 17.54 7.37 14.59
CA LEU A 44 16.87 7.07 13.33
C LEU A 44 17.75 7.55 12.18
N GLN A 45 17.53 7.01 10.98
CA GLN A 45 18.22 7.46 9.78
C GLN A 45 17.29 7.41 8.57
N ALA A 46 17.52 8.28 7.59
CA ALA A 46 16.88 8.18 6.28
C ALA A 46 17.66 7.23 5.34
N ARG A 47 17.00 6.24 4.76
CA ARG A 47 17.65 5.12 4.04
C ARG A 47 17.14 4.94 2.63
N GLU A 48 18.05 4.57 1.72
CA GLU A 48 17.71 3.95 0.45
C GLU A 48 17.44 2.44 0.65
N PRO A 49 16.87 1.72 -0.34
CA PRO A 49 16.66 0.28 -0.22
C PRO A 49 17.97 -0.49 0.00
N ASP A 50 17.93 -1.51 0.86
CA ASP A 50 19.09 -2.35 1.20
C ASP A 50 19.31 -3.50 0.20
N ASN A 51 18.23 -4.01 -0.39
CA ASN A 51 18.27 -5.14 -1.32
C ASN A 51 17.65 -4.76 -2.67
N ARG A 52 18.14 -5.40 -3.73
CA ARG A 52 17.67 -5.20 -5.11
C ARG A 52 17.67 -6.51 -5.88
N ILE A 53 16.56 -6.79 -6.54
CA ILE A 53 16.33 -7.94 -7.42
C ILE A 53 16.09 -7.40 -8.83
N GLU A 54 16.98 -7.76 -9.75
CA GLU A 54 16.79 -7.51 -11.18
C GLU A 54 15.88 -8.56 -11.80
N THR A 55 15.10 -8.13 -12.78
CA THR A 55 14.15 -8.99 -13.49
C THR A 55 14.22 -8.71 -15.00
N GLU A 56 13.49 -9.48 -15.80
CA GLU A 56 13.51 -9.34 -17.26
C GLU A 56 12.99 -7.97 -17.74
N ALA A 57 12.03 -7.40 -17.03
CA ALA A 57 11.36 -6.16 -17.41
C ALA A 57 11.11 -5.21 -16.22
N GLY A 58 12.08 -5.12 -15.32
CA GLY A 58 11.95 -4.29 -14.13
C GLY A 58 12.93 -4.64 -13.02
N ARG A 59 12.63 -4.14 -11.83
CA ARG A 59 13.34 -4.49 -10.59
C ARG A 59 12.45 -4.34 -9.38
N ILE A 60 12.80 -5.05 -8.31
CA ILE A 60 12.20 -4.92 -6.98
C ILE A 60 13.30 -4.56 -6.00
N GLU A 61 13.08 -3.51 -5.23
CA GLU A 61 13.98 -3.02 -4.22
C GLU A 61 13.26 -3.09 -2.86
N SER A 62 13.93 -3.55 -1.81
CA SER A 62 13.34 -3.68 -0.47
C SER A 62 14.24 -3.10 0.59
N TRP A 63 13.61 -2.48 1.58
CA TRP A 63 14.27 -2.07 2.82
C TRP A 63 14.32 -3.26 3.77
N ASP A 64 15.41 -3.40 4.51
CA ASP A 64 15.58 -4.43 5.52
C ASP A 64 14.57 -4.22 6.66
N TYR A 65 13.54 -5.06 6.70
CA TYR A 65 12.49 -4.95 7.70
C TYR A 65 12.98 -5.28 9.12
N ASN A 66 14.19 -5.82 9.29
CA ASN A 66 14.79 -6.12 10.61
C ASN A 66 15.40 -4.88 11.29
N GLN A 67 15.39 -3.72 10.64
CA GLN A 67 15.85 -2.47 11.26
C GLN A 67 14.90 -2.07 12.40
N ASP A 68 15.46 -1.57 13.50
CA ASP A 68 14.73 -1.27 14.74
C ASP A 68 13.54 -0.33 14.52
N ASP A 69 13.67 0.64 13.60
CA ASP A 69 12.62 1.58 13.24
C ASP A 69 11.46 0.93 12.47
N LEU A 70 11.75 0.01 11.54
CA LEU A 70 10.76 -0.77 10.79
C LEU A 70 10.09 -1.85 11.67
N GLN A 71 10.83 -2.48 12.57
CA GLN A 71 10.32 -3.40 13.59
C GLN A 71 9.36 -2.66 14.53
N CYS A 72 9.79 -1.53 15.12
CA CYS A 72 8.95 -0.67 15.96
C CYS A 72 7.65 -0.25 15.26
N ALA A 73 7.72 0.14 13.98
CA ALA A 73 6.53 0.51 13.22
C ALA A 73 5.68 -0.69 12.79
N GLY A 74 6.19 -1.92 12.85
CA GLY A 74 5.49 -3.12 12.43
C GLY A 74 5.27 -3.18 10.93
N VAL A 75 6.22 -2.71 10.12
CA VAL A 75 6.07 -2.56 8.66
C VAL A 75 7.27 -3.07 7.86
N ALA A 76 7.01 -3.42 6.61
CA ALA A 76 8.04 -3.64 5.58
C ALA A 76 7.73 -2.79 4.35
N VAL A 77 8.75 -2.41 3.57
CA VAL A 77 8.58 -1.51 2.42
C VAL A 77 9.30 -2.03 1.19
N GLN A 78 8.68 -1.84 0.03
CA GLN A 78 9.23 -2.19 -1.27
C GLN A 78 9.05 -1.07 -2.28
N ARG A 79 10.01 -0.94 -3.20
CA ARG A 79 9.90 -0.15 -4.41
C ARG A 79 9.98 -1.07 -5.62
N ILE A 80 8.91 -1.10 -6.41
CA ILE A 80 8.78 -1.94 -7.60
C ILE A 80 8.82 -1.04 -8.82
N THR A 81 9.76 -1.30 -9.73
CA THR A 81 9.87 -0.61 -11.01
C THR A 81 9.56 -1.59 -12.13
N ILE A 82 8.53 -1.30 -12.92
CA ILE A 82 8.09 -2.12 -14.05
C ILE A 82 8.39 -1.33 -15.33
N GLU A 83 9.29 -1.85 -16.16
CA GLU A 83 9.64 -1.24 -17.44
C GLU A 83 8.48 -1.33 -18.44
N ARG A 84 8.61 -0.64 -19.57
CA ARG A 84 7.63 -0.72 -20.65
C ARG A 84 7.38 -2.17 -21.05
N ASN A 85 6.11 -2.52 -21.17
CA ASN A 85 5.60 -3.88 -21.44
C ASN A 85 6.01 -4.92 -20.39
N GLY A 86 6.45 -4.51 -19.20
CA GLY A 86 6.67 -5.43 -18.08
C GLY A 86 5.34 -5.87 -17.46
N LEU A 87 5.28 -7.13 -17.03
CA LEU A 87 4.19 -7.74 -16.26
C LEU A 87 4.75 -8.25 -14.94
N HIS A 88 4.37 -7.62 -13.83
CA HIS A 88 4.60 -8.16 -12.50
C HIS A 88 3.62 -9.30 -12.25
N LEU A 89 4.17 -10.50 -12.10
CA LEU A 89 3.42 -11.75 -12.07
C LEU A 89 2.43 -11.80 -10.91
N PRO A 90 1.31 -12.55 -11.07
CA PRO A 90 0.29 -12.65 -10.05
C PRO A 90 0.84 -13.18 -8.72
N SER A 91 0.58 -12.44 -7.64
CA SER A 91 0.96 -12.83 -6.28
C SER A 91 0.02 -12.24 -5.23
N TYR A 92 -0.01 -12.88 -4.06
CA TYR A 92 -0.65 -12.36 -2.86
C TYR A 92 0.34 -12.30 -1.68
N THR A 93 -0.02 -11.58 -0.62
CA THR A 93 0.82 -11.40 0.59
C THR A 93 0.05 -11.80 1.84
N ASN A 94 0.75 -12.18 2.90
CA ASN A 94 0.14 -12.43 4.22
C ASN A 94 -0.30 -11.15 4.94
N THR A 95 0.10 -9.98 4.44
CA THR A 95 -0.17 -8.67 5.05
C THR A 95 -1.00 -7.79 4.13
N PRO A 96 -1.83 -6.89 4.68
CA PRO A 96 -2.43 -5.82 3.90
C PRO A 96 -1.37 -4.80 3.48
N ARG A 97 -1.64 -4.12 2.36
CA ARG A 97 -0.68 -3.22 1.72
C ARG A 97 -1.32 -1.95 1.21
N LEU A 98 -0.58 -0.85 1.28
CA LEU A 98 -0.84 0.37 0.51
C LEU A 98 0.26 0.56 -0.53
N ALA A 99 -0.13 0.65 -1.79
CA ALA A 99 0.79 0.94 -2.89
C ALA A 99 0.54 2.36 -3.43
N TYR A 100 1.56 3.19 -3.45
CA TYR A 100 1.54 4.51 -4.08
C TYR A 100 2.25 4.48 -5.43
N VAL A 101 1.57 4.94 -6.49
CA VAL A 101 2.18 5.08 -7.81
C VAL A 101 2.98 6.39 -7.85
N VAL A 102 4.30 6.27 -7.78
CA VAL A 102 5.25 7.39 -7.80
C VAL A 102 5.36 7.99 -9.20
N GLN A 103 5.36 7.14 -10.23
CA GLN A 103 5.55 7.55 -11.62
C GLN A 103 4.87 6.56 -12.57
N GLY A 104 4.44 7.05 -13.73
CA GLY A 104 4.00 6.23 -14.84
C GLY A 104 2.51 5.87 -14.78
N ARG A 105 2.11 4.92 -15.62
CA ARG A 105 0.73 4.43 -15.70
C ARG A 105 0.71 2.96 -16.11
N GLY A 106 -0.33 2.25 -15.67
CA GLY A 106 -0.41 0.82 -15.89
C GLY A 106 -1.82 0.27 -15.71
N HIS A 107 -1.88 -1.05 -15.73
CA HIS A 107 -3.03 -1.84 -15.36
C HIS A 107 -2.74 -2.60 -14.09
N LEU A 108 -3.77 -2.77 -13.27
CA LEU A 108 -3.75 -3.56 -12.05
C LEU A 108 -4.96 -4.48 -12.04
N GLY A 109 -4.70 -5.78 -11.99
CA GLY A 109 -5.69 -6.79 -11.65
C GLY A 109 -5.69 -7.05 -10.15
N MET A 110 -6.89 -7.21 -9.59
CA MET A 110 -7.11 -7.71 -8.23
C MET A 110 -8.17 -8.80 -8.31
N VAL A 111 -7.85 -9.99 -7.80
CA VAL A 111 -8.78 -11.12 -7.78
C VAL A 111 -9.39 -11.21 -6.39
N PHE A 112 -10.68 -10.89 -6.29
CA PHE A 112 -11.46 -11.07 -5.08
C PHE A 112 -12.13 -12.45 -5.11
N PRO A 113 -11.78 -13.36 -4.18
CA PRO A 113 -12.40 -14.69 -4.14
C PRO A 113 -13.92 -14.59 -3.99
N GLY A 114 -14.65 -15.38 -4.78
CA GLY A 114 -16.12 -15.37 -4.81
C GLY A 114 -16.75 -14.31 -5.73
N CYS A 115 -15.98 -13.35 -6.25
CA CYS A 115 -16.51 -12.38 -7.21
C CYS A 115 -16.51 -12.94 -8.64
N PRO A 116 -17.60 -12.74 -9.42
CA PRO A 116 -17.67 -13.22 -10.80
C PRO A 116 -16.81 -12.39 -11.76
N GLU A 117 -16.49 -12.97 -12.92
CA GLU A 117 -15.92 -12.29 -14.06
C GLU A 117 -16.95 -11.32 -14.66
N THR A 118 -16.75 -10.02 -14.45
CA THR A 118 -17.67 -8.96 -14.91
C THR A 118 -17.19 -8.25 -16.17
N PHE A 119 -15.99 -8.57 -16.66
CA PHE A 119 -15.45 -8.06 -17.92
C PHE A 119 -15.41 -9.24 -18.89
N GLU A 120 -16.25 -9.19 -19.91
CA GLU A 120 -16.44 -10.27 -20.89
C GLU A 120 -16.42 -9.71 -22.31
N GLU A 121 -15.82 -10.45 -23.25
CA GLU A 121 -15.94 -10.13 -24.67
C GLU A 121 -17.33 -10.49 -25.20
N SER A 122 -17.87 -9.63 -26.07
CA SER A 122 -19.14 -9.87 -26.74
C SER A 122 -18.93 -10.13 -28.24
N GLU A 123 -19.77 -10.98 -28.81
CA GLU A 123 -19.69 -11.47 -30.20
C GLU A 123 -19.57 -10.33 -31.24
N GLN A 124 -20.27 -9.19 -31.02
CA GLN A 124 -20.24 -8.03 -31.92
C GLN A 124 -18.87 -7.32 -31.99
N SER A 125 -18.04 -7.45 -30.95
CA SER A 125 -16.73 -6.80 -30.91
C SER A 125 -15.68 -7.51 -31.78
N VAL A 126 -15.88 -8.80 -32.07
CA VAL A 126 -15.01 -9.63 -32.92
C VAL A 126 -15.27 -9.35 -34.40
N GLU A 127 -16.53 -9.20 -34.81
CA GLU A 127 -16.91 -8.88 -36.20
C GLU A 127 -16.38 -7.51 -36.64
N GLY A 128 -16.46 -6.49 -35.78
CA GLY A 128 -15.95 -5.14 -36.08
C GLY A 128 -14.43 -5.03 -36.22
N GLN A 129 -13.66 -5.94 -35.59
CA GLN A 129 -12.21 -6.01 -35.78
C GLN A 129 -11.82 -6.75 -37.07
N GLN A 130 -12.60 -7.75 -37.48
CA GLN A 130 -12.39 -8.47 -38.75
C GLN A 130 -12.77 -7.64 -39.98
N GLU A 131 -13.82 -6.80 -39.91
CA GLU A 131 -14.21 -5.92 -41.02
C GLU A 131 -13.13 -4.87 -41.37
N GLN A 132 -12.28 -4.46 -40.42
CA GLN A 132 -11.16 -3.56 -40.71
C GLN A 132 -9.95 -4.25 -41.35
N GLN A 133 -9.82 -5.58 -41.24
CA GLN A 133 -8.75 -6.35 -41.92
C GLN A 133 -9.19 -6.96 -43.26
N GLN A 134 -10.50 -7.08 -43.54
CA GLN A 134 -11.01 -7.73 -44.75
C GLN A 134 -11.44 -6.81 -45.90
N GLN A 135 -11.07 -5.52 -45.92
CA GLN A 135 -11.27 -4.66 -47.10
C GLN A 135 -10.31 -4.96 -48.28
N GLY A 136 -9.88 -6.22 -48.44
CA GLY A 136 -8.89 -6.63 -49.45
C GLY A 136 -9.25 -7.84 -50.33
N ARG A 137 -10.22 -8.71 -50.01
CA ARG A 137 -10.51 -9.88 -50.85
C ARG A 137 -12.00 -10.23 -50.90
N ARG A 138 -12.62 -9.92 -52.04
CA ARG A 138 -13.94 -10.40 -52.43
C ARG A 138 -13.86 -11.80 -53.06
N GLN A 139 -14.97 -12.52 -52.88
CA GLN A 139 -15.54 -13.63 -53.66
C GLN A 139 -15.10 -15.07 -53.34
N GLY A 140 -16.04 -15.81 -52.74
CA GLY A 140 -16.05 -17.27 -52.66
C GLY A 140 -17.27 -17.76 -51.87
N GLN A 141 -18.28 -18.25 -52.58
CA GLN A 141 -19.51 -18.86 -52.06
C GLN A 141 -19.22 -20.26 -51.49
N PHE A 142 -20.02 -20.70 -50.49
CA PHE A 142 -20.32 -22.07 -50.01
C PHE A 142 -20.10 -22.29 -48.51
N GLY A 143 -21.13 -22.85 -47.84
CA GLY A 143 -21.00 -23.65 -46.62
C GLY A 143 -21.74 -23.18 -45.38
N HIS A 144 -23.07 -23.35 -45.32
CA HIS A 144 -23.80 -23.49 -44.05
C HIS A 144 -23.49 -24.88 -43.47
N GLN A 145 -22.52 -24.97 -42.55
CA GLN A 145 -22.37 -26.00 -41.51
C GLN A 145 -21.05 -25.75 -40.78
N GLY A 146 -21.11 -25.34 -39.51
CA GLY A 146 -19.91 -25.09 -38.69
C GLY A 146 -20.06 -24.02 -37.61
N GLN A 147 -21.25 -23.47 -37.40
CA GLN A 147 -21.43 -22.33 -36.49
C GLN A 147 -21.55 -22.69 -35.00
N GLN A 148 -21.23 -23.91 -34.57
CA GLN A 148 -21.46 -24.35 -33.19
C GLN A 148 -20.20 -24.50 -32.32
N GLU A 149 -18.99 -24.32 -32.88
CA GLU A 149 -17.72 -24.52 -32.16
C GLU A 149 -16.94 -23.23 -31.82
N SER A 150 -17.41 -22.03 -32.20
CA SER A 150 -16.67 -20.79 -31.92
C SER A 150 -17.02 -20.11 -30.58
N PHE A 151 -17.90 -20.71 -29.78
CA PHE A 151 -18.51 -20.06 -28.62
C PHE A 151 -17.73 -20.22 -27.30
N GLU A 152 -16.72 -21.10 -27.25
CA GLU A 152 -15.95 -21.38 -26.01
C GLU A 152 -14.70 -20.48 -25.82
N GLN A 153 -14.47 -19.47 -26.67
CA GLN A 153 -13.18 -18.77 -26.78
C GLN A 153 -13.17 -17.28 -26.46
N LEU A 154 -14.21 -16.75 -25.82
CA LEU A 154 -14.28 -15.32 -25.45
C LEU A 154 -13.67 -15.09 -24.06
N ASP A 155 -12.76 -14.13 -23.95
CA ASP A 155 -12.07 -13.80 -22.70
C ASP A 155 -13.07 -13.25 -21.65
N ARG A 156 -12.90 -13.72 -20.42
CA ARG A 156 -13.67 -13.29 -19.25
C ARG A 156 -12.77 -13.20 -18.04
N HIS A 157 -12.81 -12.06 -17.35
CA HIS A 157 -12.03 -11.87 -16.15
C HIS A 157 -12.66 -10.85 -15.20
N GLN A 158 -12.15 -10.78 -13.98
CA GLN A 158 -12.53 -9.71 -13.05
C GLN A 158 -12.03 -8.34 -13.54
N ARG A 159 -12.64 -7.28 -12.99
CA ARG A 159 -12.34 -5.89 -13.34
C ARG A 159 -10.85 -5.54 -13.28
N VAL A 160 -10.30 -5.10 -14.41
CA VAL A 160 -8.95 -4.53 -14.50
C VAL A 160 -8.99 -3.02 -14.31
N ARG A 161 -8.12 -2.49 -13.45
CA ARG A 161 -8.11 -1.07 -13.07
C ARG A 161 -6.94 -0.36 -13.72
N ARG A 162 -7.19 0.82 -14.27
CA ARG A 162 -6.10 1.73 -14.71
C ARG A 162 -5.52 2.43 -13.51
N ILE A 163 -4.20 2.35 -13.37
CA ILE A 163 -3.43 3.02 -12.32
C ILE A 163 -2.49 4.04 -12.94
N LYS A 164 -2.23 5.13 -12.21
CA LYS A 164 -1.35 6.20 -12.67
C LYS A 164 -0.75 6.95 -11.48
N GLU A 165 0.28 7.73 -11.77
CA GLU A 165 0.93 8.63 -10.80
C GLU A 165 -0.08 9.33 -9.88
N GLY A 166 0.21 9.26 -8.58
CA GLY A 166 -0.63 9.83 -7.53
C GLY A 166 -1.73 8.92 -6.99
N ASP A 167 -2.01 7.78 -7.62
CA ASP A 167 -2.93 6.78 -7.08
C ASP A 167 -2.32 6.09 -5.86
N VAL A 168 -3.07 6.05 -4.75
CA VAL A 168 -2.86 5.12 -3.63
C VAL A 168 -3.85 3.98 -3.79
N ILE A 169 -3.37 2.75 -3.64
CA ILE A 169 -4.09 1.51 -3.89
C ILE A 169 -4.07 0.67 -2.60
N ALA A 170 -5.25 0.27 -2.12
CA ALA A 170 -5.45 -0.56 -0.95
C ALA A 170 -5.62 -2.04 -1.33
N ILE A 171 -4.78 -2.89 -0.77
CA ILE A 171 -4.71 -4.32 -1.11
C ILE A 171 -4.83 -5.15 0.18
N PRO A 172 -5.92 -5.89 0.40
CA PRO A 172 -6.04 -6.79 1.54
C PRO A 172 -5.01 -7.94 1.50
N ALA A 173 -4.71 -8.50 2.67
CA ALA A 173 -3.97 -9.75 2.77
C ALA A 173 -4.70 -10.87 1.99
N GLY A 174 -3.95 -11.75 1.34
CA GLY A 174 -4.48 -12.88 0.57
C GLY A 174 -5.08 -12.53 -0.80
N VAL A 175 -5.32 -11.25 -1.11
CA VAL A 175 -5.84 -10.85 -2.43
C VAL A 175 -4.74 -10.93 -3.49
N THR A 176 -4.99 -11.68 -4.55
CA THR A 176 -4.04 -11.83 -5.67
C THR A 176 -4.03 -10.58 -6.52
N THR A 177 -2.83 -10.10 -6.83
CA THR A 177 -2.59 -8.91 -7.64
C THR A 177 -1.55 -9.17 -8.73
N TRP A 178 -1.77 -8.57 -9.90
CA TRP A 178 -0.79 -8.49 -10.98
C TRP A 178 -0.81 -7.08 -11.56
N SER A 179 0.31 -6.61 -12.10
CA SER A 179 0.36 -5.28 -12.70
C SER A 179 1.16 -5.24 -13.99
N HIS A 180 0.68 -4.45 -14.95
CA HIS A 180 1.28 -4.36 -16.29
C HIS A 180 1.51 -2.90 -16.68
N ASN A 181 2.73 -2.60 -17.15
CA ASN A 181 3.06 -1.28 -17.65
C ASN A 181 2.81 -1.19 -19.16
N HIS A 182 1.76 -0.46 -19.53
CA HIS A 182 1.41 -0.13 -20.92
C HIS A 182 1.85 1.29 -21.33
N GLY A 183 2.55 2.01 -20.45
CA GLY A 183 3.05 3.36 -20.69
C GLY A 183 4.46 3.36 -21.30
N ASP A 184 4.89 4.54 -21.76
CA ASP A 184 6.23 4.72 -22.34
C ASP A 184 7.32 4.90 -21.27
N GLN A 185 6.95 5.37 -20.07
CA GLN A 185 7.82 5.50 -18.91
C GLN A 185 7.68 4.27 -18.01
N SER A 186 8.71 3.98 -17.21
CA SER A 186 8.61 2.97 -16.16
C SER A 186 7.49 3.31 -15.18
N LEU A 187 6.74 2.28 -14.79
CA LEU A 187 5.76 2.35 -13.71
C LEU A 187 6.49 2.08 -12.39
N VAL A 188 6.47 3.05 -11.47
CA VAL A 188 7.15 2.95 -10.18
C VAL A 188 6.12 2.96 -9.05
N LEU A 189 6.12 1.89 -8.24
CA LEU A 189 5.26 1.74 -7.08
C LEU A 189 6.10 1.69 -5.82
N VAL A 190 5.73 2.45 -4.79
CA VAL A 190 6.23 2.25 -3.42
C VAL A 190 5.12 1.63 -2.60
N THR A 191 5.39 0.49 -1.98
CA THR A 191 4.40 -0.33 -1.28
C THR A 191 4.80 -0.50 0.18
N LEU A 192 3.91 -0.08 1.08
CA LEU A 192 3.96 -0.43 2.50
C LEU A 192 3.24 -1.78 2.70
N LEU A 193 3.86 -2.67 3.48
CA LEU A 193 3.29 -3.91 3.99
C LEU A 193 3.18 -3.77 5.51
N ASP A 194 1.97 -3.90 6.07
CA ASP A 194 1.78 -3.86 7.52
C ASP A 194 1.91 -5.29 8.08
N ILE A 195 3.13 -5.62 8.53
CA ILE A 195 3.49 -6.95 9.05
C ILE A 195 2.93 -7.21 10.45
N SER A 196 2.60 -6.16 11.19
CA SER A 196 2.00 -6.24 12.53
C SER A 196 0.46 -6.28 12.52
N ASN A 197 -0.15 -6.09 11.36
CA ASN A 197 -1.60 -6.06 11.19
C ASN A 197 -2.27 -7.35 11.70
N ASP A 198 -3.47 -7.24 12.30
CA ASP A 198 -4.24 -8.39 12.80
C ASP A 198 -4.76 -9.31 11.68
N HIS A 199 -4.76 -8.86 10.43
CA HIS A 199 -4.97 -9.72 9.26
C HIS A 199 -3.82 -10.68 8.99
N ASN A 200 -2.61 -10.40 9.47
CA ASN A 200 -1.46 -11.29 9.34
C ASN A 200 -1.40 -12.26 10.53
N GLN A 201 -1.94 -13.46 10.33
CA GLN A 201 -2.00 -14.50 11.36
C GLN A 201 -0.78 -15.42 11.41
N LEU A 202 0.26 -15.14 10.61
CA LEU A 202 1.46 -15.96 10.56
C LEU A 202 2.46 -15.49 11.63
N ASP A 203 3.36 -14.60 11.23
CA ASP A 203 4.36 -13.95 12.07
C ASP A 203 4.77 -12.64 11.37
N GLN A 204 5.67 -11.87 11.99
CA GLN A 204 6.09 -10.56 11.48
C GLN A 204 6.98 -10.63 10.21
N ASN A 205 7.21 -11.80 9.61
CA ASN A 205 7.95 -11.87 8.36
C ASN A 205 7.03 -11.56 7.15
N PRO A 206 7.37 -10.56 6.32
CA PRO A 206 6.63 -10.31 5.09
C PRO A 206 6.85 -11.46 4.10
N ARG A 207 5.75 -12.02 3.57
CA ARG A 207 5.77 -13.10 2.59
C ARG A 207 4.98 -12.71 1.35
N ARG A 208 5.52 -13.10 0.20
CA ARG A 208 4.82 -13.02 -1.09
C ARG A 208 4.72 -14.41 -1.70
N PHE A 209 3.49 -14.80 -2.01
CA PHE A 209 3.17 -16.08 -2.61
C PHE A 209 2.86 -15.83 -4.09
N TYR A 210 3.77 -16.25 -4.95
CA TYR A 210 3.60 -16.12 -6.40
C TYR A 210 2.82 -17.29 -6.97
N LEU A 211 1.93 -17.01 -7.92
CA LEU A 211 1.17 -18.01 -8.67
C LEU A 211 1.84 -18.41 -9.99
N ALA A 212 2.92 -17.74 -10.38
CA ALA A 212 3.61 -18.00 -11.63
C ALA A 212 5.10 -17.62 -11.56
N GLY A 213 5.86 -18.11 -12.53
CA GLY A 213 7.29 -17.83 -12.68
C GLY A 213 8.16 -18.55 -11.64
N ASN A 214 9.42 -18.15 -11.56
CA ASN A 214 10.37 -18.65 -10.58
C ASN A 214 10.98 -17.48 -9.78
N PRO A 215 10.22 -16.91 -8.83
CA PRO A 215 10.60 -15.68 -8.14
C PRO A 215 11.78 -15.85 -7.18
N GLN A 216 12.50 -14.75 -6.97
CA GLN A 216 13.53 -14.62 -5.93
C GLN A 216 12.92 -14.04 -4.64
N GLU A 217 13.48 -14.42 -3.49
CA GLU A 217 13.01 -13.97 -2.17
C GLU A 217 13.22 -12.45 -1.99
N GLU A 218 12.13 -11.71 -1.79
CA GLU A 218 12.14 -10.24 -1.81
C GLU A 218 12.61 -9.60 -0.50
N PHE A 219 12.64 -10.36 0.58
CA PHE A 219 13.06 -9.91 1.91
C PHE A 219 14.05 -10.93 2.47
N ASN A 220 15.33 -10.57 2.55
CA ASN A 220 16.38 -11.46 3.02
C ASN A 220 16.20 -11.79 4.51
N GLN A 221 15.83 -13.04 4.82
CA GLN A 221 15.80 -13.53 6.21
C GLN A 221 17.22 -13.86 6.70
N GLN A 222 17.97 -12.88 7.18
CA GLN A 222 19.29 -13.15 7.80
C GLN A 222 19.18 -14.07 9.04
N GLN A 223 18.00 -14.18 9.68
CA GLN A 223 17.81 -15.04 10.86
C GLN A 223 17.22 -16.44 10.58
N GLY A 224 16.79 -16.76 9.35
CA GLY A 224 16.11 -18.03 9.02
C GLY A 224 16.96 -19.08 8.31
N GLN A 225 18.11 -18.70 7.73
CA GLN A 225 18.89 -19.60 6.85
C GLN A 225 19.48 -20.85 7.53
N LYS A 226 19.54 -20.90 8.88
CA LYS A 226 19.95 -22.13 9.57
C LYS A 226 18.88 -23.22 9.61
N GLY A 227 17.60 -22.91 9.37
CA GLY A 227 16.51 -23.89 9.39
C GLY A 227 16.17 -24.49 8.02
N ARG A 228 16.19 -23.68 6.95
CA ARG A 228 15.84 -24.13 5.59
C ARG A 228 16.92 -24.98 4.91
N ALA A 229 18.19 -24.78 5.26
CA ALA A 229 19.29 -25.54 4.68
C ALA A 229 19.36 -27.01 5.16
N GLN A 230 18.67 -27.37 6.25
CA GLN A 230 18.83 -28.69 6.88
C GLN A 230 17.66 -29.66 6.71
N GLN A 231 16.49 -29.21 6.22
CA GLN A 231 15.33 -30.10 5.96
C GLN A 231 15.05 -30.41 4.47
N GLY A 232 15.76 -29.77 3.53
CA GLY A 232 15.58 -30.00 2.08
C GLY A 232 16.60 -30.93 1.41
N ARG A 233 17.56 -31.53 2.13
CA ARG A 233 18.60 -32.41 1.54
C ARG A 233 18.10 -33.84 1.27
N GLY A 234 16.88 -33.97 0.77
CA GLY A 234 16.20 -35.25 0.63
C GLY A 234 15.35 -35.41 -0.63
N GLN A 235 15.59 -34.65 -1.69
CA GLN A 235 15.15 -34.97 -3.05
C GLN A 235 15.89 -34.05 -4.04
N GLN A 236 16.63 -34.64 -4.97
CA GLN A 236 17.07 -33.92 -6.17
C GLN A 236 15.81 -33.54 -6.97
N GLY A 237 15.40 -32.27 -7.00
CA GLY A 237 14.24 -31.85 -7.80
C GLY A 237 13.87 -30.37 -7.63
N ASN A 238 14.00 -29.60 -8.71
CA ASN A 238 13.50 -28.24 -8.98
C ASN A 238 13.75 -27.10 -7.97
N ASN A 239 14.55 -26.12 -8.40
CA ASN A 239 14.72 -24.80 -7.77
C ASN A 239 13.53 -23.85 -8.10
N ASN A 240 12.29 -24.34 -8.01
CA ASN A 240 11.10 -23.55 -8.37
C ASN A 240 10.34 -23.11 -7.13
N SER A 241 9.94 -21.83 -7.10
CA SER A 241 9.48 -21.17 -5.87
C SER A 241 8.03 -20.65 -5.91
N ASN A 242 7.28 -20.82 -7.01
CA ASN A 242 5.86 -20.47 -7.02
C ASN A 242 5.01 -21.53 -6.28
N ILE A 243 3.76 -21.18 -5.92
CA ILE A 243 2.91 -22.06 -5.09
C ILE A 243 2.59 -23.40 -5.75
N PHE A 244 2.43 -23.43 -7.08
CA PHE A 244 2.09 -24.66 -7.80
C PHE A 244 3.23 -25.67 -7.76
N ALA A 245 4.48 -25.19 -7.72
CA ALA A 245 5.67 -26.03 -7.62
C ALA A 245 5.71 -26.92 -6.36
N GLY A 246 4.95 -26.57 -5.32
CA GLY A 246 4.83 -27.37 -4.10
C GLY A 246 3.84 -28.55 -4.19
N PHE A 247 3.02 -28.63 -5.24
CA PHE A 247 2.06 -29.73 -5.41
C PHE A 247 2.64 -30.88 -6.22
N ASP A 248 2.15 -32.09 -5.97
CA ASP A 248 2.38 -33.22 -6.86
C ASP A 248 1.81 -32.91 -8.26
N THR A 249 2.59 -33.21 -9.30
CA THR A 249 2.26 -32.82 -10.68
C THR A 249 1.02 -33.55 -11.18
N GLN A 250 0.88 -34.84 -10.86
CA GLN A 250 -0.27 -35.64 -11.29
C GLN A 250 -1.52 -35.19 -10.56
N LEU A 251 -1.45 -35.00 -9.24
CA LEU A 251 -2.58 -34.53 -8.45
C LEU A 251 -3.04 -33.13 -8.91
N LEU A 252 -2.10 -32.22 -9.21
CA LEU A 252 -2.43 -30.90 -9.74
C LEU A 252 -3.11 -30.98 -11.12
N ALA A 253 -2.59 -31.83 -12.00
CA ALA A 253 -3.18 -32.08 -13.32
C ALA A 253 -4.61 -32.63 -13.21
N ASP A 254 -4.82 -33.60 -12.32
CA ASP A 254 -6.13 -34.18 -12.05
C ASP A 254 -7.10 -33.16 -11.44
N ALA A 255 -6.64 -32.35 -10.48
CA ALA A 255 -7.48 -31.33 -9.82
C ALA A 255 -7.94 -30.22 -10.77
N LEU A 256 -7.09 -29.82 -11.72
CA LEU A 256 -7.39 -28.80 -12.72
C LEU A 256 -8.01 -29.38 -14.02
N ASN A 257 -8.10 -30.71 -14.13
CA ASN A 257 -8.52 -31.43 -15.33
C ASN A 257 -7.73 -31.00 -16.58
N ILE A 258 -6.40 -30.99 -16.47
CA ILE A 258 -5.45 -30.64 -17.53
C ILE A 258 -4.43 -31.77 -17.71
N ASP A 259 -3.67 -31.73 -18.80
CA ASP A 259 -2.54 -32.64 -18.97
C ASP A 259 -1.37 -32.29 -18.03
N GLN A 260 -0.53 -33.29 -17.72
CA GLN A 260 0.63 -33.10 -16.85
C GLN A 260 1.63 -32.09 -17.40
N GLN A 261 1.78 -31.94 -18.72
CA GLN A 261 2.72 -30.98 -19.30
C GLN A 261 2.24 -29.54 -19.01
N THR A 262 0.95 -29.27 -19.10
CA THR A 262 0.37 -27.98 -18.68
C THR A 262 0.54 -27.75 -17.17
N ALA A 263 0.36 -28.78 -16.34
CA ALA A 263 0.65 -28.67 -14.90
C ALA A 263 2.13 -28.34 -14.61
N GLN A 264 3.08 -28.94 -15.34
CA GLN A 264 4.51 -28.62 -15.25
C GLN A 264 4.83 -27.18 -15.67
N GLN A 265 4.06 -26.60 -16.61
CA GLN A 265 4.19 -25.20 -16.98
C GLN A 265 3.75 -24.26 -15.85
N LEU A 266 2.64 -24.57 -15.16
CA LEU A 266 2.19 -23.82 -13.98
C LEU A 266 3.23 -23.84 -12.86
N GLN A 267 3.85 -25.01 -12.66
CA GLN A 267 4.95 -25.18 -11.70
C GLN A 267 6.24 -24.46 -12.11
N GLY A 268 6.32 -23.91 -13.33
CA GLY A 268 7.46 -23.17 -13.83
C GLY A 268 8.70 -24.03 -14.08
N GLN A 269 8.58 -25.35 -14.33
CA GLN A 269 9.73 -26.29 -14.41
C GLN A 269 10.82 -25.87 -15.40
N ASN A 270 10.46 -25.08 -16.41
CA ASN A 270 11.37 -24.57 -17.43
C ASN A 270 11.38 -23.03 -17.50
N ASP A 271 10.87 -22.34 -16.48
CA ASP A 271 10.84 -20.88 -16.43
C ASP A 271 11.97 -20.35 -15.54
N ASN A 272 12.96 -19.73 -16.16
CA ASN A 272 14.06 -19.06 -15.44
C ASN A 272 13.79 -17.56 -15.21
N ARG A 273 12.61 -17.07 -15.59
CA ARG A 273 12.28 -15.65 -15.45
C ARG A 273 11.85 -15.36 -14.01
N PRO A 274 12.32 -14.25 -13.42
CA PRO A 274 11.89 -13.83 -12.09
C PRO A 274 10.45 -13.30 -12.08
N GLN A 275 10.09 -12.61 -11.02
CA GLN A 275 8.73 -12.10 -10.80
C GLN A 275 8.23 -10.99 -11.75
N ILE A 276 9.06 -10.35 -12.58
CA ILE A 276 8.59 -9.37 -13.59
C ILE A 276 9.11 -9.79 -14.97
N VAL A 277 8.17 -10.12 -15.85
CA VAL A 277 8.45 -10.66 -17.18
C VAL A 277 8.14 -9.65 -18.27
N ARG A 278 8.76 -9.80 -19.44
CA ARG A 278 8.45 -8.97 -20.61
C ARG A 278 7.31 -9.57 -21.41
N VAL A 279 6.28 -8.77 -21.66
CA VAL A 279 5.20 -9.13 -22.60
C VAL A 279 5.69 -8.85 -24.02
N GLN A 280 5.63 -9.87 -24.87
CA GLN A 280 5.87 -9.72 -26.31
C GLN A 280 4.64 -9.12 -26.97
N GLY A 281 4.80 -8.01 -27.71
CA GLY A 281 3.67 -7.30 -28.30
C GLY A 281 2.84 -6.51 -27.30
N ARG A 282 1.52 -6.54 -27.44
CA ARG A 282 0.55 -5.88 -26.55
C ARG A 282 -0.10 -6.92 -25.64
N LEU A 283 -0.28 -6.58 -24.36
CA LEU A 283 -1.13 -7.37 -23.47
C LEU A 283 -2.59 -7.01 -23.75
N ASP A 284 -3.28 -7.89 -24.46
CA ASP A 284 -4.68 -7.74 -24.82
C ASP A 284 -5.58 -8.48 -23.82
N PHE A 285 -6.64 -7.80 -23.40
CA PHE A 285 -7.67 -8.27 -22.48
C PHE A 285 -8.87 -7.32 -22.56
N VAL A 286 -10.02 -7.75 -22.07
CA VAL A 286 -11.27 -6.97 -22.13
C VAL A 286 -11.14 -5.68 -21.33
N GLN A 287 -11.38 -4.53 -21.97
CA GLN A 287 -11.35 -3.24 -21.27
C GLN A 287 -12.33 -2.23 -21.86
N PRO A 288 -13.05 -1.45 -21.01
CA PRO A 288 -13.87 -0.35 -21.46
C PRO A 288 -13.08 0.72 -22.27
N PRO A 289 -13.70 1.31 -23.31
CA PRO A 289 -13.10 2.38 -24.08
C PRO A 289 -12.77 3.62 -23.22
N LYS A 290 -11.85 4.46 -23.68
CA LYS A 290 -11.27 5.59 -22.92
C LYS A 290 -12.18 6.83 -22.77
N SER A 291 -13.43 6.83 -23.26
CA SER A 291 -14.18 8.08 -23.35
C SER A 291 -14.55 8.63 -21.96
N GLN A 292 -14.10 9.86 -21.65
CA GLN A 292 -14.34 10.51 -20.35
C GLN A 292 -15.83 10.79 -20.07
N ARG A 293 -16.67 10.81 -21.13
CA ARG A 293 -18.13 10.94 -21.02
C ARG A 293 -18.77 9.62 -20.55
N GLU A 294 -18.26 8.47 -20.98
CA GLU A 294 -18.77 7.14 -20.56
C GLU A 294 -18.26 6.73 -19.17
N GLU A 295 -17.04 7.12 -18.77
CA GLU A 295 -16.49 6.79 -17.44
C GLU A 295 -17.34 7.39 -16.28
N ARG A 296 -18.03 8.52 -16.52
CA ARG A 296 -19.02 9.10 -15.57
C ARG A 296 -20.41 8.46 -15.68
N GLN A 297 -20.80 7.96 -16.85
CA GLN A 297 -22.08 7.28 -17.05
C GLN A 297 -22.06 5.85 -16.49
N LEU A 298 -20.92 5.16 -16.51
CA LEU A 298 -20.72 3.82 -15.95
C LEU A 298 -20.72 3.80 -14.41
N GLN A 299 -20.52 4.94 -13.74
CA GLN A 299 -20.77 5.08 -12.30
C GLN A 299 -22.28 5.20 -11.96
N GLY A 300 -23.15 5.37 -12.96
CA GLY A 300 -24.59 5.60 -12.79
C GLY A 300 -25.50 4.46 -13.26
N GLN A 301 -24.98 3.39 -13.88
CA GLN A 301 -25.77 2.20 -14.21
C GLN A 301 -25.72 1.20 -13.05
N GLN A 302 -26.59 1.42 -12.07
CA GLN A 302 -26.97 0.40 -11.09
C GLN A 302 -27.80 -0.68 -11.81
N GLY A 303 -27.15 -1.79 -12.17
CA GLY A 303 -27.82 -3.07 -12.31
C GLY A 303 -28.35 -3.56 -10.96
N GLN A 304 -29.27 -4.53 -10.97
CA GLN A 304 -29.98 -4.99 -9.78
C GLN A 304 -29.03 -5.63 -8.75
N ASN A 305 -28.90 -5.00 -7.57
CA ASN A 305 -27.89 -5.34 -6.56
C ASN A 305 -28.17 -6.65 -5.80
N GLY A 306 -27.24 -7.59 -5.90
CA GLY A 306 -27.01 -8.63 -4.88
C GLY A 306 -26.00 -8.18 -3.82
N ILE A 307 -25.93 -8.88 -2.67
CA ILE A 307 -24.98 -8.57 -1.58
C ILE A 307 -23.51 -8.80 -2.03
N GLU A 308 -23.28 -9.71 -2.99
CA GLU A 308 -21.97 -9.93 -3.60
C GLU A 308 -21.43 -8.72 -4.36
N GLU A 309 -22.30 -7.87 -4.94
CA GLU A 309 -21.84 -6.73 -5.74
C GLU A 309 -21.20 -5.60 -4.89
N ILE A 310 -21.47 -5.52 -3.59
CA ILE A 310 -20.93 -4.47 -2.71
C ILE A 310 -19.45 -4.69 -2.42
N PHE A 311 -19.03 -5.95 -2.21
CA PHE A 311 -17.63 -6.28 -1.92
C PHE A 311 -16.78 -6.25 -3.21
N CYS A 312 -17.30 -6.84 -4.29
CA CYS A 312 -16.59 -6.96 -5.57
C CYS A 312 -16.29 -5.61 -6.24
N HIS A 313 -17.10 -4.58 -5.96
CA HIS A 313 -16.98 -3.25 -6.54
C HIS A 313 -16.47 -2.18 -5.56
N MET A 314 -15.94 -2.58 -4.40
CA MET A 314 -15.46 -1.62 -3.41
C MET A 314 -14.38 -0.69 -3.99
N LYS A 315 -14.37 0.57 -3.54
CA LYS A 315 -13.36 1.55 -3.95
C LYS A 315 -12.02 1.18 -3.33
N ILE A 316 -11.09 0.69 -4.16
CA ILE A 316 -9.77 0.22 -3.74
C ILE A 316 -8.62 1.19 -4.05
N LYS A 317 -8.89 2.30 -4.73
CA LYS A 317 -7.87 3.32 -5.00
C LYS A 317 -8.44 4.73 -5.00
N GLU A 318 -7.58 5.68 -4.69
CA GLU A 318 -7.85 7.11 -4.78
C GLU A 318 -6.59 7.86 -5.23
N ASN A 319 -6.76 8.90 -6.05
CA ASN A 319 -5.64 9.74 -6.46
C ASN A 319 -5.49 10.93 -5.52
N ILE A 320 -4.42 10.95 -4.73
CA ILE A 320 -4.09 12.06 -3.82
C ILE A 320 -2.89 12.89 -4.30
N GLY A 321 -2.36 12.58 -5.49
CA GLY A 321 -1.26 13.33 -6.10
C GLY A 321 -1.68 14.67 -6.70
N LYS A 322 -2.95 14.81 -7.10
CA LYS A 322 -3.47 16.00 -7.78
C LYS A 322 -3.52 17.23 -6.85
N PRO A 323 -3.20 18.43 -7.36
CA PRO A 323 -3.39 19.66 -6.57
C PRO A 323 -4.83 19.90 -6.13
N SER A 324 -5.81 19.48 -6.93
CA SER A 324 -7.25 19.67 -6.65
C SER A 324 -7.80 18.79 -5.53
N THR A 325 -7.02 17.83 -5.01
CA THR A 325 -7.41 16.94 -3.91
C THR A 325 -6.76 17.35 -2.60
N ALA A 326 -6.23 18.57 -2.50
CA ALA A 326 -5.62 19.09 -1.29
C ALA A 326 -6.68 19.39 -0.21
N ASP A 327 -6.48 18.85 0.98
CA ASP A 327 -7.31 19.16 2.16
C ASP A 327 -6.78 20.40 2.89
N VAL A 328 -5.46 20.58 2.86
CA VAL A 328 -4.79 21.78 3.36
C VAL A 328 -3.99 22.40 2.22
N TYR A 329 -4.19 23.68 1.97
CA TYR A 329 -3.44 24.43 0.98
C TYR A 329 -3.08 25.83 1.51
N SER A 330 -1.81 26.18 1.35
CA SER A 330 -1.30 27.53 1.57
C SER A 330 -0.48 27.95 0.34
N PRO A 331 -0.87 29.02 -0.38
CA PRO A 331 -0.22 29.42 -1.63
C PRO A 331 1.28 29.68 -1.53
N GLN A 332 1.79 29.97 -0.34
CA GLN A 332 3.20 30.28 -0.10
C GLN A 332 3.96 29.14 0.59
N ALA A 333 3.28 28.06 0.98
CA ALA A 333 3.90 26.95 1.70
C ALA A 333 3.75 25.61 0.96
N GLY A 334 2.59 25.34 0.37
CA GLY A 334 2.34 24.08 -0.32
C GLY A 334 0.96 23.50 -0.02
N ARG A 335 0.83 22.19 -0.22
CA ARG A 335 -0.42 21.43 -0.06
C ARG A 335 -0.20 20.09 0.60
N ILE A 336 -1.22 19.63 1.31
CA ILE A 336 -1.29 18.30 1.93
C ILE A 336 -2.64 17.67 1.56
N SER A 337 -2.61 16.42 1.10
CA SER A 337 -3.78 15.60 0.80
C SER A 337 -3.74 14.36 1.67
N THR A 338 -4.83 14.07 2.38
CA THR A 338 -4.98 12.93 3.28
C THR A 338 -5.92 11.90 2.67
N LEU A 339 -5.64 10.63 2.96
CA LEU A 339 -6.44 9.49 2.52
C LEU A 339 -6.70 8.57 3.72
N ASN A 340 -7.96 8.51 4.13
CA ASN A 340 -8.43 7.72 5.27
C ASN A 340 -9.74 7.00 4.93
N SER A 341 -10.30 6.27 5.90
CA SER A 341 -11.53 5.49 5.68
C SER A 341 -12.79 6.30 5.36
N LEU A 342 -12.81 7.61 5.63
CA LEU A 342 -13.91 8.49 5.22
C LEU A 342 -13.94 8.70 3.70
N SER A 343 -12.77 8.71 3.07
CA SER A 343 -12.60 8.93 1.62
C SER A 343 -12.48 7.63 0.80
N MET A 344 -12.02 6.56 1.44
CA MET A 344 -11.83 5.24 0.83
C MET A 344 -12.16 4.12 1.86
N PRO A 345 -13.42 3.66 1.93
CA PRO A 345 -13.92 2.82 3.04
C PRO A 345 -13.15 1.52 3.33
N ILE A 346 -12.52 0.90 2.33
CA ILE A 346 -11.69 -0.30 2.53
C ILE A 346 -10.56 -0.06 3.55
N LEU A 347 -10.09 1.17 3.70
CA LEU A 347 -9.05 1.52 4.67
C LEU A 347 -9.46 1.25 6.11
N ARG A 348 -10.76 1.27 6.43
CA ARG A 348 -11.25 0.87 7.76
C ARG A 348 -10.96 -0.60 8.05
N HIS A 349 -11.06 -1.45 7.03
CA HIS A 349 -10.73 -2.87 7.16
C HIS A 349 -9.22 -3.06 7.22
N LEU A 350 -8.45 -2.31 6.43
CA LEU A 350 -6.99 -2.46 6.44
C LEU A 350 -6.32 -1.82 7.67
N ARG A 351 -7.00 -0.90 8.36
CA ARG A 351 -6.42 -0.04 9.42
C ARG A 351 -5.19 0.73 8.95
N LEU A 352 -5.27 1.30 7.75
CA LEU A 352 -4.18 2.06 7.13
C LEU A 352 -4.67 3.37 6.54
N SER A 353 -3.84 4.39 6.55
CA SER A 353 -4.08 5.66 5.85
C SER A 353 -2.82 6.14 5.16
N ALA A 354 -2.95 7.20 4.35
CA ALA A 354 -1.82 7.81 3.67
C ALA A 354 -1.97 9.34 3.61
N GLU A 355 -0.84 10.03 3.45
CA GLU A 355 -0.78 11.47 3.29
C GLU A 355 0.23 11.83 2.19
N ARG A 356 -0.15 12.72 1.28
CA ARG A 356 0.70 13.27 0.23
C ARG A 356 0.98 14.74 0.52
N GLY A 357 2.23 15.08 0.82
CA GLY A 357 2.65 16.46 1.01
C GLY A 357 3.49 17.00 -0.15
N PHE A 358 3.19 18.22 -0.57
CA PHE A 358 3.98 18.99 -1.54
C PHE A 358 4.30 20.33 -0.90
N LEU A 359 5.54 20.52 -0.47
CA LEU A 359 6.03 21.76 0.14
C LEU A 359 6.89 22.55 -0.85
N TYR A 360 6.60 23.85 -0.95
CA TYR A 360 7.42 24.79 -1.71
C TYR A 360 8.74 25.08 -0.99
N ASN A 361 9.64 25.77 -1.69
CA ASN A 361 10.96 26.09 -1.19
C ASN A 361 10.90 26.77 0.19
N ASN A 362 11.66 26.24 1.15
CA ASN A 362 11.74 26.75 2.53
C ASN A 362 10.42 26.72 3.33
N ALA A 363 9.36 26.10 2.81
CA ALA A 363 8.13 25.89 3.55
C ALA A 363 8.33 24.85 4.66
N ILE A 364 7.51 24.95 5.70
CA ILE A 364 7.60 24.11 6.89
C ILE A 364 6.29 23.33 7.01
N CYS A 365 6.38 22.01 7.18
CA CYS A 365 5.27 21.26 7.76
C CYS A 365 5.30 21.51 9.27
N SER A 366 4.20 22.02 9.82
CA SER A 366 4.11 22.43 11.22
C SER A 366 4.62 21.31 12.13
N PRO A 367 5.44 21.62 13.15
CA PRO A 367 5.87 20.62 14.11
C PRO A 367 4.65 19.93 14.71
N HIS A 368 4.63 18.61 14.74
CA HIS A 368 3.47 17.83 15.18
C HIS A 368 3.87 16.46 15.67
N TRP A 369 2.94 15.74 16.31
CA TRP A 369 3.08 14.30 16.56
C TRP A 369 1.83 13.57 16.07
N ASN A 370 1.99 12.29 15.71
CA ASN A 370 0.88 11.39 15.37
C ASN A 370 0.30 10.79 16.67
N LEU A 371 -1.01 10.92 16.91
CA LEU A 371 -1.64 10.46 18.16
C LEU A 371 -1.82 8.95 18.21
N ASN A 372 -2.12 8.32 17.07
CA ASN A 372 -2.64 6.95 16.99
C ASN A 372 -2.00 6.11 15.87
N ALA A 373 -0.88 6.56 15.29
CA ALA A 373 -0.21 5.83 14.21
C ALA A 373 1.30 6.07 14.19
N HIS A 374 2.05 5.09 13.71
CA HIS A 374 3.38 5.32 13.15
C HIS A 374 3.21 5.93 11.76
N GLU A 375 4.23 6.66 11.30
CA GLU A 375 4.23 7.30 9.99
C GLU A 375 5.52 6.98 9.23
N VAL A 376 5.36 6.37 8.05
CA VAL A 376 6.46 5.91 7.20
C VAL A 376 6.54 6.80 5.97
N TYR A 377 7.57 7.65 5.90
CA TYR A 377 7.76 8.62 4.84
C TYR A 377 8.62 8.04 3.72
N TYR A 378 8.20 8.26 2.47
CA TYR A 378 9.04 8.09 1.29
C TYR A 378 9.15 9.42 0.55
N VAL A 379 10.39 9.89 0.32
CA VAL A 379 10.65 11.14 -0.38
C VAL A 379 10.56 10.91 -1.89
N ILE A 380 9.57 11.53 -2.52
CA ILE A 380 9.29 11.40 -3.96
C ILE A 380 10.18 12.34 -4.77
N ARG A 381 10.33 13.58 -4.32
CA ARG A 381 11.10 14.61 -5.03
C ARG A 381 11.62 15.68 -4.08
N GLY A 382 12.77 16.26 -4.43
CA GLY A 382 13.36 17.35 -3.67
C GLY A 382 14.04 16.87 -2.39
N SER A 383 14.08 17.74 -1.38
CA SER A 383 14.74 17.45 -0.10
C SER A 383 14.20 18.31 1.05
N ALA A 384 14.32 17.82 2.28
CA ALA A 384 13.93 18.55 3.48
C ALA A 384 14.91 18.31 4.62
N ARG A 385 15.08 19.29 5.51
CA ARG A 385 15.63 19.02 6.85
C ARG A 385 14.52 18.48 7.73
N VAL A 386 14.73 17.33 8.33
CA VAL A 386 13.78 16.64 9.18
C VAL A 386 14.38 16.44 10.55
N GLN A 387 13.63 16.80 11.59
CA GLN A 387 13.95 16.51 12.98
C GLN A 387 12.85 15.65 13.59
N VAL A 388 13.22 14.56 14.25
CA VAL A 388 12.31 13.68 15.01
C VAL A 388 12.78 13.63 16.46
N VAL A 389 11.88 13.90 17.39
CA VAL A 389 12.15 14.04 18.82
C VAL A 389 11.36 12.99 19.61
N ASN A 390 12.07 12.25 20.48
CA ASN A 390 11.49 11.21 21.35
C ASN A 390 10.88 11.79 22.64
N ASP A 391 10.42 10.90 23.52
CA ASP A 391 9.82 11.24 24.82
C ASP A 391 10.81 11.84 25.83
N ASN A 392 12.12 11.63 25.65
CA ASN A 392 13.17 12.29 26.43
C ASN A 392 13.46 13.73 25.96
N GLY A 393 12.85 14.17 24.84
CA GLY A 393 13.15 15.46 24.22
C GLY A 393 14.45 15.46 23.39
N GLU A 394 14.98 14.29 23.07
CA GLU A 394 16.19 14.12 22.28
C GLU A 394 15.85 14.03 20.79
N ALA A 395 16.58 14.75 19.95
CA ALA A 395 16.45 14.67 18.50
C ALA A 395 17.13 13.39 17.98
N ILE A 396 16.36 12.31 17.86
CA ILE A 396 16.83 11.01 17.40
C ILE A 396 16.98 10.94 15.86
N LEU A 397 16.43 11.91 15.13
CA LEU A 397 16.75 12.20 13.73
C LEU A 397 17.02 13.71 13.59
N ASP A 398 18.09 14.11 12.93
CA ASP A 398 18.30 15.48 12.42
C ASP A 398 19.14 15.43 11.13
N GLU A 399 18.46 15.19 10.01
CA GLU A 399 19.10 14.93 8.72
C GLU A 399 18.45 15.72 7.58
N GLU A 400 19.18 15.90 6.49
CA GLU A 400 18.61 16.30 5.20
C GLU A 400 18.18 15.04 4.45
N VAL A 401 16.86 14.83 4.37
CA VAL A 401 16.28 13.72 3.60
C VAL A 401 16.14 14.10 2.13
N ARG A 402 16.35 13.14 1.24
CA ARG A 402 16.41 13.32 -0.21
C ARG A 402 15.56 12.30 -0.95
N GLN A 403 15.22 12.63 -2.19
CA GLN A 403 14.48 11.77 -3.11
C GLN A 403 14.98 10.32 -3.10
N GLY A 404 14.06 9.37 -2.98
CA GLY A 404 14.34 7.94 -2.97
C GLY A 404 14.60 7.36 -1.58
N GLN A 405 14.83 8.20 -0.57
CA GLN A 405 15.00 7.76 0.82
C GLN A 405 13.67 7.58 1.54
N LEU A 406 13.72 6.75 2.58
CA LEU A 406 12.65 6.46 3.51
C LEU A 406 13.09 6.77 4.95
N PHE A 407 12.20 7.29 5.77
CA PHE A 407 12.40 7.43 7.22
C PHE A 407 11.08 7.21 7.96
N ILE A 408 11.15 6.94 9.26
CA ILE A 408 10.00 6.60 10.10
C ILE A 408 9.85 7.62 11.22
N VAL A 409 8.61 7.98 11.52
CA VAL A 409 8.23 8.75 12.71
C VAL A 409 7.36 7.84 13.56
N PRO A 410 7.88 7.29 14.67
CA PRO A 410 7.08 6.47 15.56
C PRO A 410 5.92 7.26 16.17
N GLN A 411 4.87 6.56 16.60
CA GLN A 411 3.74 7.19 17.28
C GLN A 411 4.21 8.10 18.43
N ASN A 412 3.53 9.24 18.60
CA ASN A 412 3.81 10.28 19.61
C ASN A 412 5.18 10.97 19.53
N HIS A 413 6.11 10.54 18.68
CA HIS A 413 7.34 11.30 18.45
C HIS A 413 6.99 12.59 17.70
N ALA A 414 7.61 13.70 18.13
CA ALA A 414 7.39 14.98 17.48
C ALA A 414 8.28 15.08 16.23
N VAL A 415 7.71 15.51 15.11
CA VAL A 415 8.43 15.71 13.85
C VAL A 415 8.31 17.15 13.38
N LEU A 416 9.41 17.71 12.90
CA LEU A 416 9.48 19.01 12.21
C LEU A 416 10.16 18.81 10.86
N GLN A 417 9.53 19.32 9.80
CA GLN A 417 10.04 19.17 8.43
C GLN A 417 10.10 20.53 7.74
N LYS A 418 11.24 20.88 7.17
CA LYS A 418 11.42 22.09 6.38
C LYS A 418 11.98 21.74 5.00
N ALA A 419 11.23 22.06 3.97
CA ALA A 419 11.67 21.91 2.58
C ALA A 419 12.94 22.73 2.31
N MET A 420 13.86 22.15 1.55
CA MET A 420 15.05 22.85 1.07
C MET A 420 14.71 23.72 -0.16
N ASN A 421 15.72 24.25 -0.86
CA ASN A 421 15.53 25.18 -1.98
C ASN A 421 15.02 24.54 -3.27
N ASN A 422 14.89 23.21 -3.32
CA ASN A 422 14.38 22.43 -4.45
C ASN A 422 12.97 21.86 -4.19
N GLY A 423 12.28 22.37 -3.17
CA GLY A 423 10.98 21.85 -2.72
C GLY A 423 11.11 20.49 -2.04
N TYR A 424 9.98 19.97 -1.55
CA TYR A 424 9.93 18.67 -0.89
C TYR A 424 8.57 18.01 -1.13
N GLU A 425 8.62 16.83 -1.72
CA GLU A 425 7.44 16.02 -1.98
C GLU A 425 7.61 14.64 -1.38
N TYR A 426 6.61 14.22 -0.59
CA TYR A 426 6.60 12.92 0.07
C TYR A 426 5.24 12.25 -0.03
N ILE A 427 5.24 10.93 0.09
CA ILE A 427 4.09 10.11 0.51
C ILE A 427 4.42 9.56 1.89
N ALA A 428 3.49 9.69 2.82
CA ALA A 428 3.58 9.09 4.14
C ALA A 428 2.48 8.04 4.27
N PHE A 429 2.82 6.85 4.73
CA PHE A 429 1.85 5.81 5.07
C PHE A 429 1.70 5.77 6.59
N LYS A 430 0.47 5.61 7.08
CA LYS A 430 0.17 5.60 8.51
C LYS A 430 -0.51 4.29 8.91
N THR A 431 -0.09 3.72 10.03
CA THR A 431 -0.53 2.42 10.56
C THR A 431 -1.88 2.49 11.30
N GLU A 432 -2.78 3.37 10.85
CA GLU A 432 -4.16 3.47 11.34
C GLU A 432 -5.05 4.09 10.25
N ASP A 433 -6.33 3.73 10.17
CA ASP A 433 -7.24 4.18 9.11
C ASP A 433 -7.60 5.66 9.17
N ASN A 434 -7.75 6.21 10.37
CA ASN A 434 -8.06 7.62 10.65
C ASN A 434 -6.95 8.19 11.52
N ALA A 435 -5.72 8.12 11.02
CA ALA A 435 -4.57 8.66 11.71
C ALA A 435 -4.71 10.17 11.92
N MET A 436 -4.45 10.63 13.13
CA MET A 436 -4.61 12.01 13.57
C MET A 436 -3.27 12.59 13.99
N ILE A 437 -3.06 13.87 13.68
CA ILE A 437 -1.91 14.64 14.16
C ILE A 437 -2.34 15.71 15.16
N ASN A 438 -1.45 16.07 16.07
CA ASN A 438 -1.60 17.28 16.89
C ASN A 438 -0.46 18.25 16.58
N THR A 439 -0.79 19.46 16.16
CA THR A 439 0.21 20.48 15.79
C THR A 439 0.72 21.25 17.01
N LEU A 440 2.00 21.61 16.98
CA LEU A 440 2.67 22.46 17.97
C LEU A 440 2.68 23.94 17.56
N ALA A 441 2.60 24.24 16.26
CA ALA A 441 2.51 25.61 15.75
C ALA A 441 1.33 25.80 14.79
N GLY A 442 0.87 27.04 14.66
CA GLY A 442 -0.24 27.40 13.77
C GLY A 442 -1.62 27.41 14.46
N ARG A 443 -2.67 27.63 13.67
CA ARG A 443 -4.04 27.88 14.14
C ARG A 443 -4.70 26.68 14.84
N THR A 444 -4.24 25.48 14.53
CA THR A 444 -4.74 24.22 15.11
C THR A 444 -3.84 23.69 16.24
N SER A 445 -2.91 24.50 16.76
CA SER A 445 -1.91 24.00 17.69
C SER A 445 -2.42 23.80 19.11
N VAL A 446 -1.79 22.84 19.82
CA VAL A 446 -1.97 22.65 21.25
C VAL A 446 -1.68 23.94 22.04
N LEU A 447 -0.70 24.74 21.60
CA LEU A 447 -0.37 26.02 22.24
C LEU A 447 -1.55 27.00 22.18
N ARG A 448 -2.31 27.03 21.08
CA ARG A 448 -3.52 27.86 20.98
C ARG A 448 -4.65 27.39 21.89
N ALA A 449 -4.72 26.10 22.17
CA ALA A 449 -5.73 25.51 23.04
C ALA A 449 -5.47 25.73 24.54
N LEU A 450 -4.21 25.99 24.93
CA LEU A 450 -3.85 26.28 26.32
C LEU A 450 -4.22 27.73 26.73
N PRO A 451 -4.69 27.97 27.96
CA PRO A 451 -4.89 29.32 28.48
C PRO A 451 -3.57 30.12 28.49
N ASP A 452 -3.64 31.42 28.21
CA ASP A 452 -2.45 32.30 28.18
C ASP A 452 -1.65 32.23 29.49
N VAL A 453 -2.35 32.13 30.62
CA VAL A 453 -1.73 32.04 31.95
C VAL A 453 -1.01 30.71 32.18
N VAL A 454 -1.44 29.61 31.55
CA VAL A 454 -0.74 28.33 31.64
C VAL A 454 0.59 28.44 30.90
N LEU A 455 0.58 29.00 29.68
CA LEU A 455 1.81 29.23 28.90
C LEU A 455 2.76 30.19 29.63
N ALA A 456 2.23 31.30 30.17
CA ALA A 456 3.00 32.29 30.90
C ALA A 456 3.76 31.68 32.09
N ASN A 457 3.09 30.85 32.89
CA ASN A 457 3.72 30.20 34.03
C ASN A 457 4.63 29.03 33.61
N ALA A 458 4.19 28.19 32.67
CA ALA A 458 4.93 27.00 32.25
C ALA A 458 6.26 27.33 31.57
N TYR A 459 6.29 28.40 30.78
CA TYR A 459 7.46 28.83 30.01
C TYR A 459 8.11 30.11 30.55
N GLN A 460 7.70 30.59 31.74
CA GLN A 460 8.22 31.80 32.39
C GLN A 460 8.23 33.03 31.45
N MET A 461 7.11 33.24 30.75
CA MET A 461 6.92 34.34 29.79
C MET A 461 5.81 35.29 30.24
N ASP A 462 5.85 36.54 29.78
CA ASP A 462 4.76 37.47 30.02
C ASP A 462 3.50 37.13 29.18
N ARG A 463 2.38 37.79 29.47
CA ARG A 463 1.11 37.54 28.76
C ARG A 463 1.16 37.94 27.29
N GLU A 464 1.96 38.92 26.91
CA GLU A 464 2.10 39.37 25.52
C GLU A 464 2.91 38.34 24.72
N GLN A 465 4.01 37.84 25.28
CA GLN A 465 4.81 36.74 24.74
C GLN A 465 3.96 35.48 24.57
N ALA A 466 3.14 35.11 25.55
CA ALA A 466 2.21 33.98 25.46
C ALA A 466 1.21 34.15 24.30
N ARG A 467 0.65 35.35 24.13
CA ARG A 467 -0.24 35.66 23.00
C ARG A 467 0.50 35.60 21.66
N ASN A 468 1.72 36.14 21.60
CA ASN A 468 2.54 36.08 20.39
C ASN A 468 2.88 34.63 20.00
N LEU A 469 3.19 33.78 20.98
CA LEU A 469 3.41 32.34 20.75
C LEU A 469 2.16 31.66 20.13
N LYS A 470 0.97 32.01 20.60
CA LYS A 470 -0.31 31.47 20.10
C LYS A 470 -0.68 32.00 18.71
N TYR A 471 -0.40 33.28 18.43
CA TYR A 471 -1.05 33.99 17.32
C TYR A 471 -0.08 34.51 16.24
N ASN A 472 1.24 34.38 16.38
CA ASN A 472 2.17 34.82 15.32
C ASN A 472 2.08 33.97 14.05
N ARG A 473 1.60 32.72 14.14
CA ARG A 473 1.36 31.84 12.98
C ARG A 473 -0.13 31.65 12.77
N GLN A 474 -0.62 32.09 11.62
CA GLN A 474 -2.04 32.06 11.26
C GLN A 474 -2.39 30.89 10.33
N GLU A 475 -1.38 30.32 9.65
CA GLU A 475 -1.52 29.06 8.92
C GLU A 475 -1.78 27.87 9.87
N THR A 476 -2.23 26.73 9.32
CA THR A 476 -2.52 25.51 10.09
C THR A 476 -1.33 24.55 10.08
N VAL A 477 -1.19 23.77 9.00
CA VAL A 477 -0.19 22.70 8.89
C VAL A 477 0.94 23.09 7.93
N ALA A 478 0.62 23.57 6.72
CA ALA A 478 1.62 24.07 5.78
C ALA A 478 1.97 25.53 6.07
N LEU A 479 3.16 25.79 6.61
CA LEU A 479 3.61 27.10 7.09
C LEU A 479 4.57 27.77 6.10
N SER A 480 4.34 29.05 5.82
CA SER A 480 5.21 29.84 4.94
C SER A 480 6.53 30.19 5.64
N SER A 481 7.60 30.28 4.84
CA SER A 481 8.90 30.73 5.36
C SER A 481 8.82 32.19 5.84
N SER A 482 9.55 32.55 6.89
CA SER A 482 9.54 33.89 7.49
C SER A 482 9.94 35.01 6.49
N ARG A 483 10.71 34.68 5.44
CA ARG A 483 11.07 35.62 4.36
C ARG A 483 9.87 35.99 3.49
N SER A 484 8.93 35.05 3.29
CA SER A 484 7.67 35.27 2.56
C SER A 484 6.72 36.18 3.34
N TYR A 485 6.69 36.03 4.67
CA TYR A 485 5.84 36.84 5.57
C TYR A 485 6.25 38.33 5.60
N GLN A 486 7.55 38.64 5.47
CA GLN A 486 8.05 40.03 5.41
C GLN A 486 7.69 40.75 4.10
N SER A 487 7.59 40.04 2.97
CA SER A 487 7.19 40.66 1.69
C SER A 487 5.70 41.03 1.68
N GLN A 488 4.85 40.29 2.40
CA GLN A 488 3.45 40.65 2.57
C GLN A 488 3.27 41.86 3.47
N ARG A 489 3.93 41.92 4.63
CA ARG A 489 3.85 43.12 5.51
C ARG A 489 4.26 44.41 4.80
N SER A 490 5.22 44.35 3.88
CA SER A 490 5.61 45.50 3.05
C SER A 490 4.59 45.81 1.96
N SER A 491 4.00 44.80 1.32
CA SER A 491 2.92 44.99 0.33
C SER A 491 1.63 45.57 0.92
N TRP A 492 1.25 45.20 2.14
CA TRP A 492 0.05 45.72 2.83
C TRP A 492 0.29 47.08 3.50
N ALA A 493 1.54 47.50 3.68
CA ALA A 493 1.89 48.83 4.19
C ALA A 493 1.97 49.91 3.09
N ILE A 494 1.84 49.52 1.82
CA ILE A 494 1.90 50.40 0.64
C ILE A 494 0.52 50.56 -0.03
N ALA A 495 -0.53 49.90 0.49
CA ALA A 495 -1.90 49.96 -0.04
C ALA A 495 -2.83 50.87 0.77
#